data_AF-A0A2D5S9A7-F1
#
_entry.id   AF-A0A2D5S9A7-F1
#
_cell.length_a   1.000
_cell.length_b   1.000
_cell.length_c   1.000
_cell.angle_alpha   90.00
_cell.angle_beta   90.00
_cell.angle_gamma   90.00
#
_symmetry.space_group_name_H-M   'P 1'
#
loop_
_entity.id
_entity.type
_entity.pdbx_description
1 polymer ?
#
loop_
_entity_poly.entity_id
_entity_poly.type
_entity_poly.pdbx_seq_one_letter_code
_entity_poly.pdbx_strand_id
1 'polypeptide(L)'
;MADKFVLMRIINMRGVDLTTFDFDYDLTWAAFFMNANEHIYGRYGGRDEGPADKGLSIEGLTYAMEAALAAHARDPNAQPKRLAKEVHSVDRFAAARRLKKDQCIHCHQVYDFDRDRLALANKWSKDEVWVYPPPKNIGLVLDRKQGDRIDAILPGSSAAAAGMRENDVLLRLGEINVASYADAQYALHRAPKSGRLVAVWTRGDRTLTRTLALENGWRESDISWRGSMWGLEPQAQVYGRDLTAEQKRELGLPPRRLAFSQGDFVPRESRKAGIHARDIIIGIDGKELEMTMLQFNVYVRLNYKVGERITFNVNRNGKRLEIPMTLQSRLRR
;
A
#
# COMPACT_ATOMS: atom_id res chain seq x y z
N MET A 1 -7.38 28.18 7.90
CA MET A 1 -7.02 26.95 8.66
C MET A 1 -5.51 26.80 8.76
N ALA A 2 -4.77 26.84 7.64
CA ALA A 2 -3.31 26.68 7.62
C ALA A 2 -2.53 27.62 8.56
N ASP A 3 -2.97 28.87 8.73
CA ASP A 3 -2.31 29.86 9.60
C ASP A 3 -2.26 29.48 11.10
N LYS A 4 -3.00 28.44 11.50
CA LYS A 4 -2.93 27.87 12.85
C LYS A 4 -1.80 26.84 13.03
N PHE A 5 -1.04 26.55 11.98
CA PHE A 5 0.01 25.55 11.94
C PHE A 5 1.34 26.16 11.48
N VAL A 6 2.44 25.61 11.99
CA VAL A 6 3.76 25.77 11.37
C VAL A 6 3.86 24.76 10.23
N LEU A 7 4.02 25.24 9.01
CA LEU A 7 4.06 24.39 7.82
C LEU A 7 5.49 23.95 7.50
N MET A 8 5.70 22.64 7.42
CA MET A 8 6.98 22.04 7.05
C MET A 8 6.77 21.04 5.91
N ARG A 9 7.70 21.02 4.94
CA ARG A 9 7.68 20.07 3.82
C ARG A 9 8.96 19.25 3.82
N ILE A 10 8.81 17.93 3.84
CA ILE A 10 9.89 16.96 3.67
C ILE A 10 9.81 16.41 2.24
N ILE A 11 10.91 16.53 1.47
CA ILE A 11 11.01 16.02 0.09
C ILE A 11 12.12 15.00 -0.09
N ASN A 12 12.91 14.74 0.95
CA ASN A 12 14.01 13.80 0.96
C ASN A 12 13.96 13.01 2.27
N MET A 13 13.97 11.69 2.18
CA MET A 13 13.90 10.82 3.36
C MET A 13 15.24 10.65 4.08
N ARG A 14 16.35 11.15 3.51
CA ARG A 14 17.66 11.09 4.17
C ARG A 14 17.61 11.84 5.50
N GLY A 15 17.98 11.17 6.59
CA GLY A 15 17.96 11.72 7.94
C GLY A 15 16.57 11.75 8.61
N VAL A 16 15.49 11.39 7.90
CA VAL A 16 14.15 11.31 8.49
C VAL A 16 14.11 10.16 9.48
N ASP A 17 13.66 10.43 10.70
CA ASP A 17 13.47 9.44 11.76
C ASP A 17 12.20 8.62 11.51
N LEU A 18 12.38 7.35 11.16
CA LEU A 18 11.28 6.42 10.93
C LEU A 18 10.58 5.97 12.21
N THR A 19 11.14 6.25 13.39
CA THR A 19 10.47 5.94 14.67
C THR A 19 9.39 6.95 15.03
N THR A 20 9.49 8.15 14.45
CA THR A 20 8.50 9.23 14.55
C THR A 20 7.61 9.25 13.32
N PHE A 21 8.21 9.35 12.13
CA PHE A 21 7.50 9.44 10.85
C PHE A 21 7.22 8.06 10.26
N ASP A 22 6.40 7.28 10.95
CA ASP A 22 5.88 5.99 10.46
C ASP A 22 4.58 6.21 9.67
N PHE A 23 4.69 6.04 8.35
CA PHE A 23 3.58 6.09 7.38
C PHE A 23 3.82 5.12 6.24
N ASP A 24 2.83 5.00 5.36
CA ASP A 24 2.98 4.23 4.14
C ASP A 24 3.94 4.95 3.17
N TYR A 25 5.16 4.43 3.05
CA TYR A 25 6.21 5.08 2.26
C TYR A 25 6.02 4.94 0.74
N ASP A 26 5.01 4.20 0.27
CA ASP A 26 4.63 4.16 -1.16
C ASP A 26 3.64 5.25 -1.54
N LEU A 27 3.19 6.08 -0.59
CA LEU A 27 2.27 7.17 -0.87
C LEU A 27 2.91 8.27 -1.72
N THR A 28 2.10 8.84 -2.61
CA THR A 28 2.45 10.06 -3.34
C THR A 28 2.50 11.28 -2.41
N TRP A 29 1.71 11.28 -1.34
CA TRP A 29 1.67 12.35 -0.37
C TRP A 29 1.14 11.86 0.99
N ALA A 30 1.72 12.37 2.09
CA ALA A 30 1.30 12.13 3.45
C ALA A 30 1.52 13.39 4.30
N ALA A 31 0.68 13.59 5.31
CA ALA A 31 0.80 14.69 6.27
C ALA A 31 0.64 14.19 7.70
N PHE A 32 1.26 14.92 8.62
CA PHE A 32 1.19 14.68 10.06
C PHE A 32 0.86 15.99 10.76
N PHE A 33 0.01 15.92 11.78
CA PHE A 33 -0.27 17.02 12.69
C PHE A 33 0.35 16.69 14.03
N MET A 34 1.32 17.48 14.49
CA MET A 34 2.13 17.13 15.66
C MET A 34 2.56 18.36 16.48
N ASN A 35 2.95 18.14 17.74
CA ASN A 35 3.55 19.17 18.59
C ASN A 35 5.10 19.12 18.56
N ALA A 36 5.73 20.06 19.27
CA ALA A 36 7.18 20.16 19.40
C ALA A 36 7.83 18.99 20.15
N ASN A 37 7.05 18.20 20.91
CA ASN A 37 7.53 16.99 21.59
C ASN A 37 7.49 15.75 20.67
N GLU A 38 7.21 15.92 19.37
CA GLU A 38 7.05 14.83 18.40
C GLU A 38 5.77 13.98 18.58
N HIS A 39 4.83 14.41 19.42
CA HIS A 39 3.54 13.74 19.53
C HIS A 39 2.68 14.02 18.31
N ILE A 40 2.26 12.96 17.62
CA ILE A 40 1.38 13.03 16.45
C ILE A 40 -0.08 12.95 16.90
N TYR A 41 -0.83 14.04 16.69
CA TYR A 41 -2.27 14.11 16.94
C TYR A 41 -3.11 13.45 15.83
N GLY A 42 -2.58 13.41 14.61
CA GLY A 42 -3.27 12.79 13.47
C GLY A 42 -2.40 12.72 12.22
N ARG A 43 -2.82 11.87 11.30
CA ARG A 43 -2.23 11.68 9.97
C ARG A 43 -3.25 12.08 8.92
N TYR A 44 -2.79 12.39 7.72
CA TYR A 44 -3.67 12.60 6.57
C TYR A 44 -3.00 12.11 5.28
N GLY A 45 -3.81 11.69 4.32
CA GLY A 45 -3.37 10.99 3.12
C GLY A 45 -3.91 9.56 3.09
N GLY A 46 -3.05 8.62 2.74
CA GLY A 46 -3.42 7.21 2.61
C GLY A 46 -3.99 6.89 1.22
N ARG A 47 -4.00 5.60 0.88
CA ARG A 47 -4.33 5.13 -0.47
C ARG A 47 -4.73 3.66 -0.48
N ASP A 48 -5.58 3.29 -1.43
CA ASP A 48 -5.80 1.91 -1.89
C ASP A 48 -5.48 1.78 -3.39
N GLU A 49 -5.84 0.67 -4.02
CA GLU A 49 -5.60 0.44 -5.45
C GLU A 49 -6.31 1.40 -6.41
N GLY A 50 -7.16 2.28 -5.89
CA GLY A 50 -7.78 3.34 -6.66
C GLY A 50 -6.79 4.44 -7.11
N PRO A 51 -7.34 5.51 -7.70
CA PRO A 51 -6.60 6.71 -8.04
C PRO A 51 -5.81 7.28 -6.85
N ALA A 52 -4.65 7.87 -7.12
CA ALA A 52 -3.74 8.36 -6.08
C ALA A 52 -4.36 9.45 -5.19
N ASP A 53 -5.37 10.15 -5.68
CA ASP A 53 -6.09 11.23 -5.02
C ASP A 53 -7.47 10.82 -4.48
N LYS A 54 -7.86 9.54 -4.61
CA LYS A 54 -9.19 9.03 -4.22
C LYS A 54 -9.56 9.40 -2.78
N GLY A 55 -8.60 9.29 -1.86
CA GLY A 55 -8.79 9.62 -0.44
C GLY A 55 -8.50 11.07 -0.06
N LEU A 56 -8.09 11.91 -1.01
CA LEU A 56 -7.62 13.27 -0.75
C LEU A 56 -8.71 14.29 -1.06
N SER A 57 -9.06 15.17 -0.12
CA SER A 57 -9.94 16.32 -0.36
C SER A 57 -9.53 17.50 0.53
N ILE A 58 -9.88 18.72 0.12
CA ILE A 58 -9.60 19.91 0.94
C ILE A 58 -10.46 19.89 2.21
N GLU A 59 -11.72 19.44 2.09
CA GLU A 59 -12.64 19.30 3.22
C GLU A 59 -12.13 18.26 4.22
N GLY A 60 -11.71 17.08 3.75
CA GLY A 60 -11.15 16.04 4.59
C GLY A 60 -9.85 16.46 5.28
N LEU A 61 -8.98 17.18 4.57
CA LEU A 61 -7.77 17.75 5.17
C LEU A 61 -8.14 18.76 6.26
N THR A 62 -9.09 19.64 5.99
CA THR A 62 -9.56 20.65 6.95
C THR A 62 -10.16 19.98 8.20
N TYR A 63 -10.98 18.94 8.03
CA TYR A 63 -11.55 18.17 9.12
C TYR A 63 -10.47 17.53 10.01
N ALA A 64 -9.48 16.88 9.39
CA ALA A 64 -8.38 16.26 10.14
C ALA A 64 -7.51 17.30 10.88
N MET A 65 -7.30 18.48 10.27
CA MET A 65 -6.61 19.61 10.92
C MET A 65 -7.39 20.14 12.12
N GLU A 66 -8.71 20.27 12.03
CA GLU A 66 -9.57 20.69 13.14
C GLU A 66 -9.54 19.68 14.29
N ALA A 67 -9.64 18.39 13.99
CA ALA A 67 -9.53 17.33 14.98
C ALA A 67 -8.16 17.37 15.69
N ALA A 68 -7.07 17.59 14.94
CA ALA A 68 -5.74 17.71 15.50
C ALA A 68 -5.58 18.95 16.39
N LEU A 69 -6.10 20.12 15.99
CA LEU A 69 -6.11 21.33 16.82
C LEU A 69 -6.91 21.14 18.10
N ALA A 70 -8.07 20.48 18.01
CA ALA A 70 -8.87 20.16 19.19
C ALA A 70 -8.14 19.21 20.14
N ALA A 71 -7.39 18.23 19.62
CA ALA A 71 -6.54 17.36 20.42
C ALA A 71 -5.37 18.13 21.06
N HIS A 72 -4.71 19.00 20.30
CA HIS A 72 -3.63 19.85 20.80
C HIS A 72 -4.10 20.81 21.89
N ALA A 73 -5.28 21.43 21.75
CA ALA A 73 -5.84 22.32 22.76
C ALA A 73 -6.12 21.61 24.10
N ARG A 74 -6.45 20.31 24.06
CA ARG A 74 -6.66 19.51 25.28
C ARG A 74 -5.35 19.12 25.95
N ASP A 75 -4.31 18.82 25.18
CA ASP A 75 -3.00 18.46 25.70
C ASP A 75 -1.87 18.95 24.76
N PRO A 76 -1.42 20.21 24.92
CA PRO A 76 -0.42 20.78 24.03
C PRO A 76 0.97 20.18 24.26
N ASN A 77 1.22 19.65 25.47
CA ASN A 77 2.48 19.07 25.89
C ASN A 77 2.48 17.54 25.84
N ALA A 78 1.52 16.96 25.12
CA ALA A 78 1.41 15.52 24.90
C ALA A 78 2.77 14.93 24.50
N GLN A 79 3.12 13.80 25.11
CA GLN A 79 4.39 13.12 24.87
C GLN A 79 4.24 12.07 23.76
N PRO A 80 5.29 11.83 22.95
CA PRO A 80 5.21 10.87 21.87
C PRO A 80 5.12 9.45 22.41
N LYS A 81 4.24 8.63 21.83
CA LYS A 81 4.29 7.18 22.02
C LYS A 81 5.34 6.60 21.07
N ARG A 82 6.61 6.65 21.45
CA ARG A 82 7.72 6.17 20.59
C ARG A 82 7.61 4.67 20.34
N LEU A 83 7.67 4.27 19.07
CA LEU A 83 7.59 2.88 18.62
C LEU A 83 8.84 2.07 19.00
N ALA A 84 9.98 2.74 19.10
CA ALA A 84 11.25 2.17 19.51
C ALA A 84 12.02 3.17 20.37
N LYS A 85 12.90 2.65 21.24
CA LYS A 85 13.76 3.50 22.07
C LYS A 85 14.87 4.19 21.26
N GLU A 86 15.34 3.55 20.19
CA GLU A 86 16.42 4.08 19.36
C GLU A 86 15.87 4.69 18.07
N VAL A 87 16.23 5.95 17.82
CA VAL A 87 15.96 6.65 16.56
C VAL A 87 16.54 5.85 15.39
N HIS A 88 15.70 5.60 14.39
CA HIS A 88 16.04 4.80 13.23
C HIS A 88 15.80 5.63 11.96
N SER A 89 16.85 6.30 11.50
CA SER A 89 16.78 7.09 10.27
C SER A 89 17.06 6.25 9.03
N VAL A 90 16.50 6.65 7.89
CA VAL A 90 16.57 5.90 6.63
C VAL A 90 18.01 5.69 6.14
N ASP A 91 18.90 6.62 6.43
CA ASP A 91 20.31 6.54 6.06
C ASP A 91 21.12 5.51 6.88
N ARG A 92 20.55 4.98 7.98
CA ARG A 92 21.18 3.92 8.79
C ARG A 92 21.01 2.52 8.21
N PHE A 93 20.13 2.32 7.23
CA PHE A 93 20.05 1.04 6.52
C PHE A 93 21.35 0.76 5.76
N ALA A 94 21.85 -0.48 5.83
CA ALA A 94 23.04 -0.88 5.08
C ALA A 94 22.88 -0.64 3.56
N ALA A 95 21.66 -0.85 3.03
CA ALA A 95 21.33 -0.62 1.63
C ALA A 95 21.40 0.88 1.22
N ALA A 96 21.23 1.82 2.15
CA ALA A 96 21.35 3.24 1.87
C ALA A 96 22.79 3.64 1.47
N ARG A 97 23.80 2.86 1.84
CA ARG A 97 25.21 3.06 1.45
C ARG A 97 25.46 2.86 -0.06
N ARG A 98 24.51 2.26 -0.79
CA ARG A 98 24.57 2.14 -2.26
C ARG A 98 24.30 3.47 -2.97
N LEU A 99 23.68 4.42 -2.26
CA LEU A 99 23.42 5.75 -2.77
C LEU A 99 24.60 6.67 -2.45
N LYS A 100 24.89 7.62 -3.35
CA LYS A 100 25.88 8.66 -3.07
C LYS A 100 25.43 9.51 -1.87
N LYS A 101 26.38 10.12 -1.16
CA LYS A 101 26.08 10.91 0.07
C LYS A 101 25.13 12.08 -0.20
N ASP A 102 25.26 12.71 -1.35
CA ASP A 102 24.45 13.85 -1.84
C ASP A 102 23.15 13.42 -2.54
N GLN A 103 22.97 12.12 -2.81
CA GLN A 103 21.77 11.61 -3.46
C GLN A 103 20.58 11.59 -2.48
N CYS A 104 19.42 12.05 -2.96
CA CYS A 104 18.15 11.94 -2.22
C CYS A 104 17.75 10.48 -2.04
N ILE A 105 17.09 10.19 -0.91
CA ILE A 105 16.40 8.92 -0.69
C ILE A 105 14.91 9.16 -0.92
N HIS A 106 14.32 8.42 -1.87
CA HIS A 106 12.88 8.49 -2.15
C HIS A 106 12.10 7.66 -1.13
N CYS A 107 10.88 8.06 -0.79
CA CYS A 107 10.03 7.39 0.21
C CYS A 107 9.92 5.88 -0.01
N HIS A 108 9.54 5.43 -1.21
CA HIS A 108 9.36 4.00 -1.47
C HIS A 108 10.64 3.16 -1.29
N GLN A 109 11.84 3.78 -1.31
CA GLN A 109 13.09 3.06 -1.07
C GLN A 109 13.24 2.59 0.38
N VAL A 110 12.47 3.15 1.32
CA VAL A 110 12.45 2.68 2.72
C VAL A 110 12.04 1.21 2.78
N TYR A 111 10.98 0.81 2.06
CA TYR A 111 10.57 -0.61 2.00
C TYR A 111 11.59 -1.49 1.27
N ASP A 112 12.27 -0.97 0.25
CA ASP A 112 13.36 -1.69 -0.40
C ASP A 112 14.51 -1.96 0.57
N PHE A 113 14.89 -0.97 1.38
CA PHE A 113 15.97 -1.08 2.34
C PHE A 113 15.61 -1.94 3.54
N ASP A 114 14.37 -1.86 4.02
CA ASP A 114 13.90 -2.69 5.12
C ASP A 114 13.78 -4.15 4.74
N ARG A 115 13.30 -4.44 3.52
CA ARG A 115 13.34 -5.79 2.96
C ARG A 115 14.76 -6.35 2.92
N ASP A 116 15.73 -5.57 2.45
CA ASP A 116 17.14 -5.99 2.45
C ASP A 116 17.65 -6.29 3.87
N ARG A 117 17.29 -5.45 4.86
CA ARG A 117 17.63 -5.66 6.27
C ARG A 117 17.00 -6.96 6.81
N LEU A 118 15.73 -7.20 6.54
CA LEU A 118 15.03 -8.43 6.93
C LEU A 118 15.63 -9.67 6.25
N ALA A 119 16.00 -9.57 4.97
CA ALA A 119 16.63 -10.66 4.24
C ALA A 119 18.01 -11.00 4.82
N LEU A 120 18.85 -10.00 5.11
CA LEU A 120 20.15 -10.19 5.78
C LEU A 120 20.01 -10.81 7.17
N ALA A 121 18.89 -10.54 7.86
CA ALA A 121 18.58 -11.10 9.17
C ALA A 121 17.87 -12.46 9.10
N ASN A 122 17.65 -13.05 7.91
CA ASN A 122 16.82 -14.25 7.71
C ASN A 122 15.39 -14.15 8.29
N LYS A 123 14.82 -12.94 8.28
CA LYS A 123 13.46 -12.64 8.77
C LYS A 123 12.49 -12.21 7.68
N TRP A 124 12.95 -12.12 6.43
CA TRP A 124 12.11 -11.75 5.31
C TRP A 124 11.07 -12.84 5.01
N SER A 125 9.82 -12.43 4.83
CA SER A 125 8.74 -13.27 4.31
C SER A 125 7.84 -12.45 3.39
N LYS A 126 7.08 -13.11 2.51
CA LYS A 126 6.13 -12.42 1.62
C LYS A 126 5.00 -11.73 2.41
N ASP A 127 4.70 -12.18 3.62
CA ASP A 127 3.68 -11.56 4.47
C ASP A 127 4.06 -10.13 4.91
N GLU A 128 5.35 -9.79 4.85
CA GLU A 128 5.84 -8.45 5.22
C GLU A 128 5.44 -7.37 4.20
N VAL A 129 4.88 -7.74 3.04
CA VAL A 129 4.36 -6.76 2.06
C VAL A 129 2.99 -6.19 2.45
N TRP A 130 2.28 -6.85 3.36
CA TRP A 130 0.92 -6.47 3.78
C TRP A 130 0.97 -5.39 4.87
N VAL A 131 1.42 -4.21 4.45
CA VAL A 131 1.52 -2.99 5.26
C VAL A 131 0.40 -2.03 4.92
N TYR A 132 -0.04 -1.23 5.92
CA TYR A 132 -1.09 -0.22 5.75
C TYR A 132 -2.35 -0.72 5.02
N PRO A 133 -2.96 -1.84 5.47
CA PRO A 133 -4.14 -2.38 4.81
C PRO A 133 -5.28 -1.35 4.81
N PRO A 134 -6.05 -1.24 3.71
CA PRO A 134 -7.12 -0.26 3.60
C PRO A 134 -8.28 -0.61 4.55
N PRO A 135 -9.04 0.37 5.08
CA PRO A 135 -10.14 0.12 6.01
C PRO A 135 -11.21 -0.85 5.50
N LYS A 136 -11.38 -0.96 4.18
CA LYS A 136 -12.28 -1.93 3.57
C LYS A 136 -11.92 -3.39 3.88
N ASN A 137 -10.67 -3.69 4.25
CA ASN A 137 -10.26 -5.03 4.66
C ASN A 137 -10.98 -5.52 5.92
N ILE A 138 -11.43 -4.60 6.77
CA ILE A 138 -12.31 -4.92 7.91
C ILE A 138 -13.76 -4.50 7.66
N GLY A 139 -14.07 -4.08 6.43
CA GLY A 139 -15.40 -3.70 5.98
C GLY A 139 -15.77 -2.24 6.07
N LEU A 140 -14.83 -1.34 6.37
CA LEU A 140 -15.11 0.09 6.50
C LEU A 140 -14.90 0.82 5.17
N VAL A 141 -15.91 1.57 4.73
CA VAL A 141 -15.77 2.62 3.72
C VAL A 141 -15.96 3.95 4.43
N LEU A 142 -14.92 4.78 4.45
CA LEU A 142 -14.91 6.06 5.15
C LEU A 142 -15.23 7.20 4.19
N ASP A 143 -15.97 8.19 4.67
CA ASP A 143 -16.28 9.40 3.91
C ASP A 143 -15.01 10.18 3.56
N ARG A 144 -14.94 10.67 2.33
CA ARG A 144 -13.77 11.40 1.83
C ARG A 144 -13.62 12.79 2.48
N LYS A 145 -14.70 13.41 2.96
CA LYS A 145 -14.74 14.80 3.46
C LYS A 145 -14.69 14.88 4.98
N GLN A 146 -15.14 13.85 5.68
CA GLN A 146 -15.14 13.69 7.12
C GLN A 146 -14.55 12.30 7.39
N GLY A 147 -13.22 12.23 7.44
CA GLY A 147 -12.47 10.98 7.31
C GLY A 147 -12.66 9.93 8.39
N ASP A 148 -13.47 10.20 9.41
CA ASP A 148 -13.89 9.26 10.46
C ASP A 148 -15.38 8.86 10.36
N ARG A 149 -16.19 9.48 9.49
CA ARG A 149 -17.56 9.06 9.23
C ARG A 149 -17.58 7.83 8.34
N ILE A 150 -18.38 6.85 8.72
CA ILE A 150 -18.59 5.63 7.93
C ILE A 150 -19.63 5.93 6.84
N ASP A 151 -19.20 5.89 5.58
CA ASP A 151 -20.08 6.03 4.40
C ASP A 151 -20.77 4.71 4.07
N ALA A 152 -20.08 3.58 4.25
CA ALA A 152 -20.68 2.27 4.03
C ALA A 152 -19.97 1.18 4.84
N ILE A 153 -20.70 0.10 5.10
CA ILE A 153 -20.16 -1.12 5.68
C ILE A 153 -20.29 -2.26 4.67
N LEU A 154 -19.16 -2.91 4.36
CA LEU A 154 -19.17 -4.06 3.46
C LEU A 154 -19.81 -5.27 4.15
N PRO A 155 -20.75 -5.98 3.50
CA PRO A 155 -21.41 -7.14 4.07
C PRO A 155 -20.42 -8.29 4.31
N GLY A 156 -20.69 -9.11 5.32
CA GLY A 156 -19.84 -10.26 5.67
C GLY A 156 -18.49 -9.90 6.32
N SER A 157 -18.28 -8.63 6.66
CA SER A 157 -17.03 -8.14 7.26
C SER A 157 -17.04 -8.13 8.79
N SER A 158 -15.87 -7.95 9.40
CA SER A 158 -15.73 -7.80 10.85
C SER A 158 -16.45 -6.56 11.39
N ALA A 159 -16.46 -5.44 10.65
CA ALA A 159 -17.21 -4.25 11.03
C ALA A 159 -18.73 -4.49 10.99
N ALA A 160 -19.22 -5.21 9.96
CA ALA A 160 -20.63 -5.61 9.88
C ALA A 160 -21.03 -6.50 11.05
N ALA A 161 -20.21 -7.51 11.36
CA ALA A 161 -20.46 -8.42 12.49
C ALA A 161 -20.45 -7.70 13.85
N ALA A 162 -19.67 -6.62 13.99
CA ALA A 162 -19.68 -5.76 15.18
C ALA A 162 -20.89 -4.82 15.26
N GLY A 163 -21.72 -4.77 14.21
CA GLY A 163 -22.94 -3.96 14.16
C GLY A 163 -22.71 -2.49 13.84
N MET A 164 -21.56 -2.15 13.24
CA MET A 164 -21.31 -0.81 12.68
C MET A 164 -22.27 -0.54 11.52
N ARG A 165 -22.59 0.73 11.28
CA ARG A 165 -23.53 1.17 10.25
C ARG A 165 -23.02 2.44 9.55
N GLU A 166 -23.59 2.72 8.39
CA GLU A 166 -23.49 4.02 7.75
C GLU A 166 -23.86 5.15 8.74
N ASN A 167 -23.17 6.29 8.62
CA ASN A 167 -23.24 7.48 9.48
C ASN A 167 -22.73 7.31 10.92
N ASP A 168 -22.24 6.14 11.32
CA ASP A 168 -21.45 6.03 12.55
C ASP A 168 -20.16 6.85 12.42
N VAL A 169 -19.71 7.49 13.51
CA VAL A 169 -18.44 8.25 13.54
C VAL A 169 -17.40 7.43 14.30
N LEU A 170 -16.40 6.95 13.59
CA LEU A 170 -15.32 6.10 14.09
C LEU A 170 -14.33 6.93 14.91
N LEU A 171 -14.38 6.82 16.23
CA LEU A 171 -13.50 7.59 17.11
C LEU A 171 -12.08 6.98 17.20
N ARG A 172 -11.99 5.65 17.26
CA ARG A 172 -10.72 4.96 17.54
C ARG A 172 -10.70 3.54 16.99
N LEU A 173 -9.54 3.14 16.45
CA LEU A 173 -9.18 1.75 16.15
C LEU A 173 -7.90 1.40 16.90
N GLY A 174 -7.93 0.33 17.70
CA GLY A 174 -6.80 -0.01 18.56
C GLY A 174 -6.48 1.16 19.49
N GLU A 175 -5.24 1.64 19.50
CA GLU A 175 -4.85 2.82 20.27
C GLU A 175 -4.91 4.15 19.49
N ILE A 176 -5.31 4.11 18.22
CA ILE A 176 -5.19 5.25 17.30
C ILE A 176 -6.54 5.93 17.15
N ASN A 177 -6.61 7.20 17.54
CA ASN A 177 -7.77 8.05 17.24
C ASN A 177 -7.85 8.25 15.74
N VAL A 178 -9.08 8.24 15.21
CA VAL A 178 -9.31 8.35 13.77
C VAL A 178 -9.98 9.69 13.49
N ALA A 179 -9.35 10.50 12.64
CA ALA A 179 -9.96 11.66 12.01
C ALA A 179 -9.82 11.62 10.48
N SER A 180 -9.05 10.66 9.96
CA SER A 180 -8.78 10.50 8.54
C SER A 180 -8.65 9.04 8.12
N TYR A 181 -8.71 8.83 6.80
CA TYR A 181 -8.38 7.54 6.19
C TYR A 181 -6.97 7.05 6.54
N ALA A 182 -5.99 7.96 6.61
CA ALA A 182 -4.60 7.62 6.97
C ALA A 182 -4.48 7.16 8.43
N ASP A 183 -5.24 7.76 9.35
CA ASP A 183 -5.27 7.31 10.74
C ASP A 183 -5.83 5.89 10.84
N ALA A 184 -6.91 5.59 10.12
CA ALA A 184 -7.48 4.26 10.06
C ALA A 184 -6.48 3.24 9.45
N GLN A 185 -5.82 3.57 8.34
CA GLN A 185 -4.78 2.70 7.76
C GLN A 185 -3.60 2.48 8.71
N TYR A 186 -3.16 3.52 9.41
CA TYR A 186 -2.10 3.39 10.41
C TYR A 186 -2.55 2.50 11.58
N ALA A 187 -3.76 2.69 12.09
CA ALA A 187 -4.33 1.85 13.14
C ALA A 187 -4.35 0.37 12.74
N LEU A 188 -4.76 0.09 11.49
CA LEU A 188 -4.80 -1.26 10.94
C LEU A 188 -3.40 -1.82 10.67
N HIS A 189 -2.44 -0.98 10.26
CA HIS A 189 -1.04 -1.36 10.17
C HIS A 189 -0.47 -1.80 11.53
N ARG A 190 -0.90 -1.16 12.62
CA ARG A 190 -0.50 -1.49 14.00
C ARG A 190 -1.30 -2.64 14.63
N ALA A 191 -2.44 -3.02 14.06
CA ALA A 191 -3.27 -4.12 14.56
C ALA A 191 -2.55 -5.49 14.43
N PRO A 192 -2.93 -6.55 15.16
CA PRO A 192 -2.24 -7.83 15.02
C PRO A 192 -2.49 -8.49 13.64
N LYS A 193 -1.59 -9.38 13.19
CA LYS A 193 -1.73 -10.12 11.91
C LYS A 193 -2.96 -11.05 11.91
N SER A 194 -3.43 -11.45 13.09
CA SER A 194 -4.73 -12.08 13.33
C SER A 194 -5.13 -11.90 14.80
N GLY A 195 -6.39 -12.17 15.14
CA GLY A 195 -6.92 -12.06 16.50
C GLY A 195 -7.99 -10.98 16.62
N ARG A 196 -7.73 -9.94 17.42
CA ARG A 196 -8.76 -9.00 17.86
C ARG A 196 -8.30 -7.55 17.78
N LEU A 197 -9.18 -6.67 17.32
CA LEU A 197 -8.97 -5.22 17.31
C LEU A 197 -10.14 -4.50 17.96
N VAL A 198 -9.88 -3.69 18.98
CA VAL A 198 -10.94 -2.87 19.60
C VAL A 198 -11.25 -1.68 18.71
N ALA A 199 -12.54 -1.43 18.50
CA ALA A 199 -13.05 -0.27 17.79
C ALA A 199 -14.03 0.50 18.69
N VAL A 200 -13.95 1.83 18.63
CA VAL A 200 -14.84 2.76 19.34
C VAL A 200 -15.44 3.72 18.35
N TRP A 201 -16.75 3.91 18.39
CA TRP A 201 -17.47 4.82 17.51
C TRP A 201 -18.68 5.41 18.21
N THR A 202 -19.26 6.46 17.64
CA THR A 202 -20.56 6.99 18.09
C THR A 202 -21.67 6.69 17.09
N ARG A 203 -22.87 6.53 17.64
CA ARG A 203 -24.13 6.49 16.89
C ARG A 203 -25.12 7.44 17.56
N GLY A 204 -25.25 8.64 16.99
CA GLY A 204 -25.83 9.77 17.73
C GLY A 204 -25.03 10.02 18.99
N ASP A 205 -25.71 10.17 20.13
CA ASP A 205 -25.06 10.47 21.42
C ASP A 205 -24.46 9.25 22.12
N ARG A 206 -24.60 8.04 21.55
CA ARG A 206 -24.14 6.80 22.16
C ARG A 206 -22.73 6.45 21.68
N THR A 207 -21.80 6.31 22.61
CA THR A 207 -20.49 5.71 22.34
C THR A 207 -20.56 4.19 22.46
N LEU A 208 -20.18 3.49 21.39
CA LEU A 208 -20.10 2.04 21.34
C LEU A 208 -18.64 1.60 21.30
N THR A 209 -18.33 0.58 22.08
CA THR A 209 -17.04 -0.13 22.03
C THR A 209 -17.31 -1.59 21.70
N ARG A 210 -16.69 -2.09 20.64
CA ARG A 210 -16.74 -3.51 20.26
C ARG A 210 -15.36 -3.99 19.84
N THR A 211 -15.22 -5.31 19.75
CA THR A 211 -14.01 -5.94 19.24
C THR A 211 -14.29 -6.57 17.89
N LEU A 212 -13.48 -6.22 16.90
CA LEU A 212 -13.48 -6.80 15.57
C LEU A 212 -12.60 -8.05 15.57
N ALA A 213 -13.09 -9.14 14.98
CA ALA A 213 -12.28 -10.31 14.70
C ALA A 213 -11.39 -10.05 13.49
N LEU A 214 -10.12 -10.43 13.56
CA LEU A 214 -9.15 -10.31 12.48
C LEU A 214 -8.69 -11.71 12.09
N GLU A 215 -9.20 -12.21 10.97
CA GLU A 215 -8.86 -13.54 10.47
C GLU A 215 -7.45 -13.59 9.88
N ASN A 216 -6.86 -14.77 9.75
CA ASN A 216 -5.58 -14.89 9.04
C ASN A 216 -5.73 -14.37 7.60
N GLY A 217 -4.76 -13.58 7.14
CA GLY A 217 -4.80 -12.98 5.80
C GLY A 217 -5.66 -11.71 5.69
N TRP A 218 -6.30 -11.21 6.76
CA TRP A 218 -7.14 -10.01 6.68
C TRP A 218 -6.42 -8.76 6.15
N ARG A 219 -5.08 -8.72 6.20
CA ARG A 219 -4.26 -7.61 5.70
C ARG A 219 -4.03 -7.64 4.19
N GLU A 220 -4.30 -8.77 3.53
CA GLU A 220 -4.11 -8.92 2.10
C GLU A 220 -4.96 -7.89 1.33
N SER A 221 -4.35 -7.20 0.40
CA SER A 221 -4.99 -6.15 -0.40
C SER A 221 -4.26 -6.00 -1.73
N ASP A 222 -4.82 -5.25 -2.66
CA ASP A 222 -4.12 -4.99 -3.91
C ASP A 222 -2.96 -3.99 -3.67
N ILE A 223 -1.73 -4.50 -3.80
CA ILE A 223 -0.47 -3.75 -3.64
C ILE A 223 0.17 -3.35 -4.97
N SER A 224 -0.53 -3.54 -6.10
CA SER A 224 0.02 -3.34 -7.45
C SER A 224 0.32 -1.88 -7.79
N TRP A 225 -0.23 -0.95 -7.02
CA TRP A 225 0.05 0.48 -7.11
C TRP A 225 1.34 0.90 -6.39
N ARG A 226 1.91 0.03 -5.52
CA ARG A 226 3.07 0.35 -4.68
C ARG A 226 4.36 0.41 -5.51
N GLY A 227 5.17 1.45 -5.32
CA GLY A 227 6.48 1.54 -5.96
C GLY A 227 7.45 0.45 -5.50
N SER A 228 7.36 0.09 -4.22
CA SER A 228 8.18 -0.94 -3.56
C SER A 228 7.98 -2.36 -4.14
N MET A 229 6.86 -2.64 -4.82
CA MET A 229 6.62 -3.95 -5.42
C MET A 229 7.67 -4.31 -6.47
N TRP A 230 8.22 -3.30 -7.17
CA TRP A 230 9.22 -3.51 -8.22
C TRP A 230 10.53 -4.07 -7.67
N GLY A 231 10.79 -3.83 -6.38
CA GLY A 231 11.93 -4.38 -5.68
C GLY A 231 11.77 -5.81 -5.19
N LEU A 232 10.54 -6.37 -5.20
CA LEU A 232 10.28 -7.75 -4.82
C LEU A 232 10.75 -8.74 -5.90
N GLU A 233 11.10 -9.94 -5.44
CA GLU A 233 11.56 -11.05 -6.26
C GLU A 233 10.55 -12.21 -6.23
N PRO A 234 10.48 -13.03 -7.30
CA PRO A 234 11.20 -12.89 -8.57
C PRO A 234 10.65 -11.77 -9.47
N GLN A 235 11.45 -11.32 -10.43
CA GLN A 235 10.98 -10.37 -11.44
C GLN A 235 10.30 -11.11 -12.61
N ALA A 236 9.07 -10.71 -12.95
CA ALA A 236 8.37 -11.25 -14.11
C ALA A 236 9.04 -10.91 -15.46
N GLN A 237 9.86 -9.85 -15.49
CA GLN A 237 10.55 -9.36 -16.70
C GLN A 237 9.61 -8.97 -17.87
N VAL A 238 8.32 -8.79 -17.62
CA VAL A 238 7.34 -8.31 -18.61
C VAL A 238 6.61 -7.08 -18.09
N TYR A 239 6.45 -6.08 -18.96
CA TYR A 239 5.77 -4.82 -18.66
C TYR A 239 5.14 -4.28 -19.93
N GLY A 240 4.02 -3.57 -19.80
CA GLY A 240 3.33 -3.06 -20.98
C GLY A 240 2.06 -2.30 -20.66
N ARG A 241 1.31 -1.96 -21.71
CA ARG A 241 0.03 -1.29 -21.58
C ARG A 241 -1.08 -2.34 -21.56
N ASP A 242 -1.93 -2.30 -20.54
CA ASP A 242 -3.16 -3.09 -20.52
C ASP A 242 -4.02 -2.80 -21.76
N LEU A 243 -4.57 -3.85 -22.36
CA LEU A 243 -5.52 -3.71 -23.44
C LEU A 243 -6.87 -3.21 -22.90
N THR A 244 -7.54 -2.40 -23.71
CA THR A 244 -8.94 -1.99 -23.49
C THR A 244 -9.89 -3.19 -23.64
N ALA A 245 -11.14 -3.04 -23.16
CA ALA A 245 -12.14 -4.08 -23.32
C ALA A 245 -12.44 -4.37 -24.81
N GLU A 246 -12.40 -3.35 -25.65
CA GLU A 246 -12.58 -3.41 -27.10
C GLU A 246 -11.46 -4.23 -27.75
N GLN A 247 -10.20 -3.93 -27.43
CA GLN A 247 -9.04 -4.67 -27.96
C GLN A 247 -9.04 -6.13 -27.50
N LYS A 248 -9.46 -6.41 -26.27
CA LYS A 248 -9.61 -7.80 -25.79
C LYS A 248 -10.68 -8.53 -26.58
N ARG A 249 -11.83 -7.89 -26.84
CA ARG A 249 -12.92 -8.45 -27.65
C ARG A 249 -12.49 -8.78 -29.08
N GLU A 250 -11.69 -7.92 -29.71
CA GLU A 250 -11.12 -8.18 -31.05
C GLU A 250 -10.20 -9.42 -31.07
N LEU A 251 -9.59 -9.75 -29.94
CA LEU A 251 -8.76 -10.95 -29.76
C LEU A 251 -9.56 -12.16 -29.24
N GLY A 252 -10.89 -12.04 -29.11
CA GLY A 252 -11.75 -13.09 -28.54
C GLY A 252 -11.53 -13.33 -27.04
N LEU A 253 -10.98 -12.35 -26.31
CA LEU A 253 -10.72 -12.45 -24.88
C LEU A 253 -11.83 -11.76 -24.05
N PRO A 254 -12.19 -12.30 -22.88
CA PRO A 254 -13.10 -11.64 -21.94
C PRO A 254 -12.57 -10.25 -21.50
N PRO A 255 -13.45 -9.27 -21.20
CA PRO A 255 -13.03 -7.91 -20.84
C PRO A 255 -12.09 -7.83 -19.63
N ARG A 256 -12.26 -8.73 -18.66
CA ARG A 256 -11.47 -8.80 -17.42
C ARG A 256 -10.20 -9.63 -17.55
N ARG A 257 -10.03 -10.35 -18.65
CA ARG A 257 -8.86 -11.20 -18.89
C ARG A 257 -7.58 -10.36 -18.89
N LEU A 258 -6.53 -10.86 -18.23
CA LEU A 258 -5.16 -10.39 -18.38
C LEU A 258 -4.80 -10.35 -19.87
N ALA A 259 -4.49 -9.15 -20.35
CA ALA A 259 -3.94 -8.93 -21.68
C ALA A 259 -3.24 -7.58 -21.67
N PHE A 260 -1.91 -7.57 -21.84
CA PHE A 260 -1.14 -6.34 -21.96
C PHE A 260 -0.07 -6.46 -23.02
N SER A 261 0.06 -5.40 -23.83
CA SER A 261 1.01 -5.36 -24.95
C SER A 261 2.37 -4.84 -24.49
N GLN A 262 3.42 -5.59 -24.82
CA GLN A 262 4.81 -5.16 -24.61
C GLN A 262 5.09 -3.88 -25.41
N GLY A 263 5.76 -2.92 -24.77
CA GLY A 263 6.24 -1.72 -25.44
C GLY A 263 7.46 -1.99 -26.33
N ASP A 264 8.08 -0.92 -26.84
CA ASP A 264 9.29 -1.02 -27.66
C ASP A 264 10.50 -1.52 -26.85
N PHE A 265 10.50 -1.24 -25.54
CA PHE A 265 11.44 -1.83 -24.61
C PHE A 265 10.90 -3.12 -24.00
N VAL A 266 11.47 -4.26 -24.41
CA VAL A 266 11.28 -5.56 -23.74
C VAL A 266 12.50 -5.87 -22.89
N PRO A 267 12.36 -6.25 -21.60
CA PRO A 267 13.52 -6.59 -20.77
C PRO A 267 14.40 -7.70 -21.36
N ARG A 268 15.71 -7.63 -21.09
CA ARG A 268 16.74 -8.47 -21.73
C ARG A 268 16.44 -9.97 -21.63
N GLU A 269 16.03 -10.44 -20.46
CA GLU A 269 15.81 -11.87 -20.24
C GLU A 269 14.55 -12.37 -20.94
N SER A 270 13.49 -11.56 -20.99
CA SER A 270 12.32 -11.84 -21.82
C SER A 270 12.63 -11.83 -23.32
N ARG A 271 13.49 -10.90 -23.79
CA ARG A 271 13.96 -10.92 -25.19
C ARG A 271 14.74 -12.19 -25.52
N LYS A 272 15.65 -12.62 -24.65
CA LYS A 272 16.39 -13.89 -24.82
C LYS A 272 15.46 -15.11 -24.85
N ALA A 273 14.41 -15.09 -24.03
CA ALA A 273 13.39 -16.15 -24.03
C ALA A 273 12.54 -16.14 -25.32
N GLY A 274 12.56 -15.06 -26.10
CA GLY A 274 11.86 -14.94 -27.37
C GLY A 274 10.62 -14.05 -27.31
N ILE A 275 10.40 -13.30 -26.24
CA ILE A 275 9.37 -12.24 -26.17
C ILE A 275 9.85 -11.03 -26.97
N HIS A 276 8.95 -10.44 -27.76
CA HIS A 276 9.23 -9.31 -28.64
C HIS A 276 8.36 -8.10 -28.31
N ALA A 277 8.73 -6.94 -28.86
CA ALA A 277 7.88 -5.77 -28.80
C ALA A 277 6.52 -6.09 -29.42
N ARG A 278 5.45 -5.50 -28.88
CA ARG A 278 4.04 -5.70 -29.29
C ARG A 278 3.42 -7.06 -28.99
N ASP A 279 4.19 -8.04 -28.53
CA ASP A 279 3.63 -9.26 -27.96
C ASP A 279 2.62 -8.94 -26.86
N ILE A 280 1.52 -9.69 -26.82
CA ILE A 280 0.49 -9.54 -25.80
C ILE A 280 0.63 -10.67 -24.81
N ILE A 281 0.98 -10.36 -23.56
CA ILE A 281 0.99 -11.36 -22.49
C ILE A 281 -0.45 -11.60 -22.05
N ILE A 282 -0.91 -12.85 -22.14
CA ILE A 282 -2.31 -13.25 -21.87
C ILE A 282 -2.45 -14.27 -20.73
N GLY A 283 -1.33 -14.69 -20.14
CA GLY A 283 -1.30 -15.68 -19.07
C GLY A 283 0.10 -16.18 -18.73
N ILE A 284 0.16 -17.09 -17.78
CA ILE A 284 1.35 -17.78 -17.30
C ILE A 284 0.98 -19.22 -16.94
N ASP A 285 1.79 -20.20 -17.34
CA ASP A 285 1.60 -21.63 -17.08
C ASP A 285 0.21 -22.15 -17.48
N GLY A 286 -0.32 -21.64 -18.60
CA GLY A 286 -1.66 -21.98 -19.08
C GLY A 286 -2.79 -21.35 -18.28
N LYS A 287 -2.50 -20.56 -17.23
CA LYS A 287 -3.50 -19.97 -16.36
C LYS A 287 -4.22 -18.80 -17.00
N GLU A 288 -5.51 -18.77 -16.69
CA GLU A 288 -6.50 -17.87 -17.22
C GLU A 288 -6.80 -16.76 -16.22
N LEU A 289 -5.94 -15.73 -16.14
CA LEU A 289 -5.96 -14.75 -15.05
C LEU A 289 -6.84 -13.53 -15.35
N GLU A 290 -7.65 -13.08 -14.40
CA GLU A 290 -8.38 -11.80 -14.49
C GLU A 290 -7.69 -10.72 -13.66
N MET A 291 -6.80 -9.94 -14.29
CA MET A 291 -6.03 -8.90 -13.62
C MET A 291 -5.38 -7.94 -14.61
N THR A 292 -4.91 -6.80 -14.12
CA THR A 292 -4.10 -5.83 -14.88
C THR A 292 -2.64 -6.29 -14.96
N MET A 293 -1.85 -5.61 -15.80
CA MET A 293 -0.41 -5.82 -15.92
C MET A 293 0.34 -5.59 -14.59
N LEU A 294 -0.05 -4.58 -13.81
CA LEU A 294 0.56 -4.31 -12.51
C LEU A 294 0.23 -5.42 -11.51
N GLN A 295 -1.04 -5.83 -11.44
CA GLN A 295 -1.49 -6.95 -10.61
C GLN A 295 -0.82 -8.27 -11.03
N PHE A 296 -0.62 -8.50 -12.32
CA PHE A 296 0.13 -9.65 -12.81
C PHE A 296 1.59 -9.65 -12.34
N ASN A 297 2.23 -8.49 -12.34
CA ASN A 297 3.59 -8.38 -11.80
C ASN A 297 3.64 -8.70 -10.30
N VAL A 298 2.64 -8.30 -9.51
CA VAL A 298 2.48 -8.72 -8.11
C VAL A 298 2.22 -10.23 -8.01
N TYR A 299 1.31 -10.76 -8.83
CA TYR A 299 0.94 -12.18 -8.85
C TYR A 299 2.19 -13.06 -9.02
N VAL A 300 3.05 -12.75 -9.98
CA VAL A 300 4.31 -13.50 -10.20
C VAL A 300 5.20 -13.44 -8.95
N ARG A 301 5.37 -12.25 -8.36
CA ARG A 301 6.20 -12.05 -7.16
C ARG A 301 5.67 -12.81 -5.95
N LEU A 302 4.36 -12.89 -5.79
CA LEU A 302 3.74 -13.54 -4.65
C LEU A 302 3.64 -15.07 -4.80
N ASN A 303 3.49 -15.58 -6.03
CA ASN A 303 3.20 -16.99 -6.25
C ASN A 303 4.40 -17.84 -6.72
N TYR A 304 5.49 -17.22 -7.18
CA TYR A 304 6.64 -17.93 -7.74
C TYR A 304 7.93 -17.64 -6.97
N LYS A 305 9.00 -18.38 -7.31
CA LYS A 305 10.35 -18.22 -6.74
C LYS A 305 11.40 -17.90 -7.80
N VAL A 306 12.51 -17.31 -7.37
CA VAL A 306 13.71 -17.18 -8.21
C VAL A 306 14.20 -18.57 -8.61
N GLY A 307 14.59 -18.73 -9.88
CA GLY A 307 15.06 -19.99 -10.46
C GLY A 307 13.94 -20.90 -10.97
N GLU A 308 12.68 -20.57 -10.71
CA GLU A 308 11.54 -21.35 -11.18
C GLU A 308 11.34 -21.17 -12.69
N ARG A 309 11.06 -22.26 -13.39
CA ARG A 309 10.74 -22.25 -14.82
C ARG A 309 9.24 -22.06 -15.00
N ILE A 310 8.86 -21.01 -15.71
CA ILE A 310 7.49 -20.66 -16.07
C ILE A 310 7.33 -20.68 -17.58
N THR A 311 6.09 -20.65 -18.04
CA THR A 311 5.73 -20.49 -19.46
C THR A 311 4.80 -19.31 -19.63
N PHE A 312 5.25 -18.24 -20.27
CA PHE A 312 4.34 -17.17 -20.65
C PHE A 312 3.41 -17.63 -21.76
N ASN A 313 2.12 -17.36 -21.60
CA ASN A 313 1.17 -17.45 -22.69
C ASN A 313 1.14 -16.10 -23.41
N VAL A 314 1.51 -16.11 -24.68
CA VAL A 314 1.66 -14.90 -25.49
C VAL A 314 0.75 -14.97 -26.70
N ASN A 315 0.07 -13.89 -27.04
CA ASN A 315 -0.56 -13.70 -28.34
C ASN A 315 0.35 -12.81 -29.20
N ARG A 316 0.82 -13.36 -30.32
CA ARG A 316 1.61 -12.66 -31.32
C ARG A 316 0.87 -12.73 -32.65
N ASN A 317 0.37 -11.60 -33.12
CA ASN A 317 -0.36 -11.48 -34.39
C ASN A 317 -1.51 -12.49 -34.51
N GLY A 318 -2.29 -12.67 -33.44
CA GLY A 318 -3.43 -13.60 -33.39
C GLY A 318 -3.05 -15.05 -33.11
N LYS A 319 -1.75 -15.41 -33.09
CA LYS A 319 -1.28 -16.77 -32.77
C LYS A 319 -0.90 -16.87 -31.30
N ARG A 320 -1.37 -17.93 -30.63
CA ARG A 320 -0.95 -18.26 -29.27
C ARG A 320 0.42 -18.94 -29.30
N LEU A 321 1.34 -18.44 -28.48
CA LEU A 321 2.68 -18.97 -28.27
C LEU A 321 2.87 -19.29 -26.80
N GLU A 322 3.73 -20.27 -26.54
CA GLU A 322 4.16 -20.67 -25.21
C GLU A 322 5.66 -20.43 -25.10
N ILE A 323 6.04 -19.46 -24.26
CA ILE A 323 7.43 -19.01 -24.17
C ILE A 323 7.98 -19.38 -22.79
N PRO A 324 8.82 -20.43 -22.68
CA PRO A 324 9.41 -20.83 -21.43
C PRO A 324 10.48 -19.82 -20.98
N MET A 325 10.50 -19.51 -19.69
CA MET A 325 11.49 -18.62 -19.09
C MET A 325 11.80 -19.06 -17.66
N THR A 326 13.06 -18.90 -17.24
CA THR A 326 13.44 -19.04 -15.83
C THR A 326 13.35 -17.68 -15.15
N LEU A 327 12.58 -17.60 -14.07
CA LEU A 327 12.41 -16.38 -13.27
C LEU A 327 13.73 -15.99 -12.59
N GLN A 328 14.12 -14.74 -12.77
CA GLN A 328 15.42 -14.23 -12.31
C GLN A 328 15.29 -13.44 -11.00
N SER A 329 16.37 -13.47 -10.21
CA SER A 329 16.58 -12.50 -9.13
C SER A 329 16.74 -11.09 -9.73
N ARG A 330 16.43 -10.08 -8.92
CA ARG A 330 16.76 -8.69 -9.24
C ARG A 330 18.28 -8.58 -9.34
N LEU A 331 18.79 -8.16 -10.50
CA LEU A 331 20.18 -7.79 -10.65
C LEU A 331 20.52 -6.72 -9.59
N ARG A 332 21.32 -7.08 -8.59
CA ARG A 332 21.87 -6.13 -7.63
C ARG A 332 22.84 -5.25 -8.41
N ARG A 333 22.39 -4.04 -8.75
CA ARG A 333 23.26 -3.00 -9.31
C ARG A 333 24.10 -2.36 -8.22
#